data_AF-A0AAV2P7L9-F1
#
_entry.id   AF-A0AAV2P7L9-F1
#
_cell.length_a   1.000
_cell.length_b   1.000
_cell.length_c   1.000
_cell.angle_alpha   90.00
_cell.angle_beta   90.00
_cell.angle_gamma   90.00
#
_symmetry.space_group_name_H-M   'P 1'
#
loop_
_entity.id
_entity.type
_entity.pdbx_description
1 polymer ?
#
loop_
_entity_poly.entity_id
_entity_poly.type
_entity_poly.pdbx_seq_one_letter_code
_entity_poly.pdbx_strand_id
1 'polypeptide(L)'
;MDVFYQHSCFANYDEACHVLSVDEAGKVIMINKNITETLACESLTDNVTEDITENENNTLETQDIDEELISIVQQRPALYDHRIPLQERTKLKKKDLWQEVSN
;
A
#
# COMPACT_ATOMS: atom_id res chain seq x y z
N MET A 1 2.33 -18.16 -7.98
CA MET A 1 2.42 -16.70 -7.80
C MET A 1 1.90 -16.40 -6.42
N ASP A 2 2.66 -15.66 -5.62
CA ASP A 2 2.27 -15.29 -4.26
C ASP A 2 0.99 -14.46 -4.27
N VAL A 3 0.01 -14.86 -3.45
CA VAL A 3 -1.29 -14.16 -3.26
C VAL A 3 -1.09 -12.70 -2.82
N PHE A 4 0.09 -12.39 -2.29
CA PHE A 4 0.49 -11.06 -1.85
C PHE A 4 0.45 -10.00 -2.97
N TYR A 5 0.79 -10.36 -4.21
CA TYR A 5 0.84 -9.41 -5.33
C TYR A 5 -0.53 -9.18 -6.00
N GLN A 6 -1.59 -9.81 -5.50
CA GLN A 6 -2.95 -9.63 -6.04
C GLN A 6 -3.68 -8.40 -5.47
N HIS A 7 -3.07 -7.68 -4.53
CA HIS A 7 -3.65 -6.46 -3.97
C HIS A 7 -3.49 -5.28 -4.93
N SER A 8 -4.49 -4.39 -4.99
CA SER A 8 -4.49 -3.19 -5.86
C SER A 8 -3.29 -2.27 -5.63
N CYS A 9 -2.77 -2.20 -4.40
CA CYS A 9 -1.52 -1.49 -4.08
C CYS A 9 -0.30 -1.98 -4.89
N PHE A 10 -0.36 -3.20 -5.44
CA PHE A 10 0.67 -3.79 -6.30
C PHE A 10 0.23 -3.85 -7.77
N ALA A 11 -0.86 -3.19 -8.17
CA ALA A 11 -1.32 -3.17 -9.57
C ALA A 11 -0.25 -2.67 -10.55
N ASN A 12 0.62 -1.77 -10.09
CA ASN A 12 1.75 -1.24 -10.87
C ASN A 12 3.06 -2.01 -10.64
N TYR A 13 3.06 -3.06 -9.81
CA TYR A 13 4.24 -3.86 -9.52
C TYR A 13 4.26 -5.10 -10.40
N ASP A 14 5.25 -5.18 -11.28
CA ASP A 14 5.55 -6.39 -12.05
C ASP A 14 6.82 -7.04 -11.51
N GLU A 15 6.73 -8.27 -11.02
CA GLU A 15 7.90 -9.00 -10.51
C GLU A 15 8.96 -9.24 -11.59
N ALA A 16 8.60 -9.26 -12.88
CA ALA A 16 9.56 -9.37 -13.98
C ALA A 16 10.36 -8.07 -14.20
N CYS A 17 9.71 -6.92 -14.03
CA CYS A 17 10.29 -5.62 -14.36
C CYS A 17 10.75 -4.81 -13.15
N HIS A 18 10.20 -5.04 -11.96
CA HIS A 18 10.39 -4.22 -10.77
C HIS A 18 11.09 -5.00 -9.65
N VAL A 19 11.90 -4.30 -8.86
CA VAL A 19 12.49 -4.78 -7.61
C VAL A 19 12.24 -3.76 -6.50
N LEU A 20 11.86 -4.23 -5.33
CA LEU A 20 11.75 -3.39 -4.13
C LEU A 20 13.12 -3.38 -3.43
N SER A 21 13.68 -2.19 -3.21
CA SER A 21 14.95 -1.98 -2.51
C SER A 21 14.76 -1.01 -1.34
N VAL A 22 15.61 -1.11 -0.33
CA VAL A 22 15.64 -0.15 0.79
C VAL A 22 16.81 0.80 0.57
N ASP A 23 16.57 2.11 0.65
CA ASP A 23 17.63 3.12 0.55
C ASP A 23 18.43 3.26 1.86
N GLU A 24 19.50 4.05 1.83
CA GLU A 24 20.35 4.31 3.00
C GLU A 24 19.61 4.98 4.16
N ALA A 25 18.48 5.64 3.88
CA ALA A 25 17.62 6.27 4.88
C ALA A 25 16.55 5.32 5.45
N GLY A 26 16.50 4.06 4.99
CA GLY A 26 15.52 3.06 5.41
C GLY A 26 14.16 3.18 4.72
N LYS A 27 14.06 3.92 3.61
CA LYS A 27 12.85 4.06 2.81
C LYS A 27 12.81 2.97 1.74
N VAL A 28 11.64 2.35 1.57
CA VAL A 28 11.42 1.37 0.50
C VAL A 28 11.15 2.11 -0.82
N ILE A 29 11.88 1.73 -1.87
CA ILE A 29 11.77 2.26 -3.23
C ILE A 29 11.57 1.12 -4.24
N MET A 30 10.87 1.40 -5.33
CA MET A 30 10.69 0.49 -6.46
C MET A 30 11.67 0.88 -7.57
N ILE A 31 12.43 -0.09 -8.09
CA ILE A 31 13.47 0.11 -9.13
C ILE A 31 13.17 -0.81 -10.30
N ASN A 32 13.38 -0.32 -11.53
CA ASN A 32 13.28 -1.14 -12.74
C ASN A 32 14.51 -2.04 -12.91
N LYS A 33 14.31 -3.34 -13.11
CA LYS A 33 15.34 -4.37 -13.33
C LYS A 33 16.07 -4.24 -14.67
N ASN A 34 15.50 -3.50 -15.63
CA ASN A 34 16.07 -3.29 -16.95
C ASN A 34 15.80 -1.84 -17.39
N ILE A 35 16.83 -1.00 -17.45
CA ILE A 35 17.19 -0.23 -18.65
C ILE A 35 18.72 -0.07 -18.62
N THR A 36 19.43 -0.87 -19.42
CA THR A 36 20.78 -0.55 -19.90
C THR A 36 20.78 0.89 -20.39
N GLU A 37 21.58 1.75 -19.76
CA GLU A 37 22.02 3.08 -20.21
C GLU A 37 21.24 3.68 -21.39
N THR A 38 20.27 4.56 -21.16
CA THR A 38 20.26 5.92 -21.73
C THR A 38 18.96 6.69 -21.42
N LEU A 39 19.18 7.92 -20.94
CA LEU A 39 18.39 9.14 -21.17
C LEU A 39 17.03 9.30 -20.46
N ALA A 40 17.06 10.32 -19.59
CA ALA A 40 16.06 11.37 -19.43
C ALA A 40 14.67 11.00 -18.89
N CYS A 41 14.33 11.63 -17.75
CA CYS A 41 12.98 12.03 -17.41
C CYS A 41 12.20 12.47 -18.65
N GLU A 42 11.25 11.67 -19.11
CA GLU A 42 10.06 12.18 -19.80
C GLU A 42 8.81 11.43 -19.32
N SER A 43 7.76 12.21 -19.25
CA SER A 43 6.50 12.02 -18.56
C SER A 43 5.58 10.98 -19.21
N LEU A 44 4.67 10.44 -18.39
CA LEU A 44 3.31 9.95 -18.68
C LEU A 44 2.93 9.66 -20.15
N THR A 45 2.46 8.44 -20.41
CA THR A 45 1.31 8.26 -21.33
C THR A 45 0.40 7.14 -20.84
N ASP A 46 -0.84 7.52 -20.54
CA ASP A 46 -2.03 6.68 -20.55
C ASP A 46 -2.00 5.68 -21.72
N ASN A 47 -2.38 4.42 -21.45
CA ASN A 47 -3.13 3.61 -22.39
C ASN A 47 -3.99 2.63 -21.61
N VAL A 48 -5.26 3.05 -21.48
CA VAL A 48 -6.42 2.20 -21.23
C VAL A 48 -6.37 0.97 -22.15
N THR A 49 -6.55 -0.20 -21.56
CA THR A 49 -7.20 -1.31 -22.28
C THR A 49 -8.06 -2.04 -21.26
N GLU A 50 -9.31 -1.60 -21.19
CA GLU A 50 -10.42 -2.36 -20.61
C GLU A 50 -10.55 -3.69 -21.37
N ASP A 51 -10.41 -4.81 -20.66
CA ASP A 51 -11.23 -6.00 -20.89
C ASP A 51 -11.08 -6.96 -19.70
N ILE A 52 -11.88 -6.76 -18.64
CA ILE A 52 -12.24 -7.84 -17.72
C ILE A 52 -13.74 -7.75 -17.46
N THR A 53 -14.46 -8.65 -18.11
CA THR A 53 -15.86 -8.96 -17.84
C THR A 53 -16.15 -9.17 -16.36
N GLU A 54 -16.77 -8.16 -15.76
CA GLU A 54 -17.85 -8.17 -14.76
C GLU A 54 -17.83 -9.25 -13.66
N ASN A 55 -17.10 -8.96 -12.58
CA ASN A 55 -17.73 -8.86 -11.25
C ASN A 55 -17.24 -7.61 -10.47
N GLU A 56 -16.89 -6.55 -11.22
CA GLU A 56 -16.16 -5.35 -10.78
C GLU A 56 -16.88 -4.50 -9.72
N ASN A 57 -18.18 -4.72 -9.51
CA ASN A 57 -18.95 -3.94 -8.53
C ASN A 57 -18.55 -4.24 -7.08
N ASN A 58 -18.13 -5.48 -6.76
CA ASN A 58 -17.70 -5.79 -5.39
C ASN A 58 -16.27 -5.33 -5.10
N THR A 59 -15.38 -5.36 -6.09
CA THR A 59 -13.95 -5.09 -5.87
C THR A 59 -13.69 -3.60 -5.65
N LEU A 60 -14.42 -2.72 -6.33
CA LEU A 60 -14.27 -1.27 -6.20
C LEU A 60 -14.78 -0.78 -4.83
N GLU A 61 -15.94 -1.26 -4.38
CA GLU A 61 -16.48 -0.94 -3.05
C GLU A 61 -15.56 -1.43 -1.92
N THR A 62 -14.95 -2.61 -2.06
CA THR A 62 -14.04 -3.15 -1.03
C THR A 62 -12.75 -2.32 -0.92
N GLN A 63 -12.25 -1.80 -2.04
CA GLN A 63 -11.06 -0.95 -2.06
C GLN A 63 -11.29 0.40 -1.37
N ASP A 64 -12.44 1.03 -1.62
CA ASP A 64 -12.79 2.29 -0.96
C ASP A 64 -12.89 2.12 0.57
N ILE A 65 -13.44 0.98 1.02
CA ILE A 65 -13.51 0.62 2.44
C ILE A 65 -12.12 0.40 3.03
N ASP A 66 -11.23 -0.29 2.32
CA ASP A 66 -9.86 -0.56 2.79
C ASP A 66 -9.06 0.74 2.93
N GLU A 67 -9.14 1.65 1.96
CA GLU A 67 -8.45 2.96 2.02
C GLU A 67 -9.03 3.87 3.13
N GLU A 68 -10.34 3.85 3.34
CA GLU A 68 -10.97 4.54 4.46
C GLU A 68 -10.48 3.98 5.81
N LEU A 69 -10.43 2.65 5.95
CA LEU A 69 -9.94 1.97 7.14
C LEU A 69 -8.46 2.31 7.40
N ILE A 70 -7.62 2.29 6.36
CA ILE A 70 -6.21 2.67 6.45
C ILE A 70 -6.07 4.11 6.94
N SER A 71 -6.85 5.05 6.39
CA SER A 71 -6.84 6.46 6.81
C SER A 71 -7.21 6.64 8.29
N ILE A 72 -8.25 5.93 8.75
CA ILE A 72 -8.71 5.97 10.15
C ILE A 72 -7.64 5.40 11.10
N VAL A 73 -6.98 4.31 10.72
CA VAL A 73 -5.89 3.70 11.51
C VAL A 73 -4.64 4.58 11.50
N GLN A 74 -4.31 5.22 10.37
CA GLN A 74 -3.14 6.08 10.22
C GLN A 74 -3.17 7.27 11.19
N GLN A 75 -4.35 7.83 11.45
CA GLN A 75 -4.57 8.92 12.42
C GLN A 75 -4.30 8.51 13.88
N ARG A 76 -4.18 7.21 14.18
CA ARG A 76 -4.00 6.66 15.52
C ARG A 76 -2.64 5.96 15.65
N PRO A 77 -1.53 6.71 15.75
CA PRO A 77 -0.18 6.13 15.70
C PRO A 77 0.10 5.16 16.86
N ALA A 78 -0.60 5.26 17.99
CA ALA A 78 -0.50 4.27 19.08
C ALA A 78 -0.83 2.82 18.64
N LEU A 79 -1.58 2.64 17.55
CA LEU A 79 -1.87 1.33 16.96
C LEU A 79 -0.64 0.72 16.30
N TYR A 80 0.12 1.48 15.50
CA TYR A 80 1.21 0.95 14.66
C TYR A 80 2.62 1.46 15.02
N ASP A 81 2.80 2.72 15.42
CA ASP A 81 4.11 3.36 15.61
C ASP A 81 4.84 2.86 16.86
N HIS A 82 6.00 2.22 16.66
CA HIS A 82 6.86 1.68 17.73
C HIS A 82 7.73 2.74 18.41
N ARG A 83 7.82 3.95 17.86
CA ARG A 83 8.58 5.06 18.44
C ARG A 83 7.82 5.71 19.60
N ILE A 84 6.50 5.51 19.66
CA ILE A 84 5.66 5.99 20.76
C ILE A 84 5.93 5.19 22.05
N PRO A 85 6.03 5.85 23.22
CA PRO A 85 6.27 5.18 24.50
C PRO A 85 5.25 4.09 24.84
N LEU A 86 5.69 3.06 25.58
CA LEU A 86 4.86 1.91 25.94
C LEU A 86 3.60 2.30 26.75
N GLN A 87 3.69 3.38 27.53
CA GLN A 87 2.59 3.95 28.31
C GLN A 87 1.43 4.44 27.41
N GLU A 88 1.74 4.86 26.19
CA GLU A 88 0.77 5.31 25.20
C GLU A 88 0.28 4.18 24.28
N ARG A 89 0.89 2.99 24.37
CA ARG A 89 0.55 1.79 23.58
C ARG A 89 0.10 0.60 24.43
N THR A 90 -0.43 0.87 25.62
CA THR A 90 -0.92 -0.18 26.53
C THR A 90 -1.98 -1.04 25.85
N LYS A 91 -2.10 -2.30 26.29
CA LYS A 91 -3.11 -3.23 25.75
C LYS A 91 -4.53 -2.66 25.83
N LEU A 92 -4.84 -1.98 26.94
CA LEU A 92 -6.13 -1.33 27.13
C LEU A 92 -6.36 -0.23 26.09
N LYS A 93 -5.40 0.68 25.93
CA LYS A 93 -5.50 1.79 24.97
C LYS A 93 -5.58 1.31 23.52
N LYS A 94 -4.83 0.26 23.15
CA LYS A 94 -4.96 -0.36 21.82
C LYS A 94 -6.35 -0.97 21.60
N LYS A 95 -6.89 -1.66 22.62
CA LYS A 95 -8.24 -2.24 22.53
C LYS A 95 -9.29 -1.15 22.34
N ASP A 96 -9.18 -0.04 23.07
CA ASP A 96 -10.13 1.07 22.98
C ASP A 96 -10.02 1.78 21.62
N LEU A 97 -8.80 2.01 21.12
CA LEU A 97 -8.59 2.57 19.78
C LEU A 97 -9.12 1.66 18.66
N TRP A 98 -8.95 0.34 18.76
CA TRP A 98 -9.55 -0.58 17.79
C TRP A 98 -11.08 -0.59 17.86
N GLN A 99 -11.65 -0.43 19.06
CA GLN A 99 -13.10 -0.30 19.22
C GLN A 99 -13.64 0.95 18.51
N GLU A 100 -12.93 2.08 18.58
CA GLU A 100 -13.29 3.30 17.84
C GLU A 100 -13.21 3.12 16.33
N VAL A 101 -12.24 2.35 15.83
CA VAL A 101 -12.09 2.06 14.40
C VAL A 101 -13.20 1.12 13.90
N SER A 102 -13.71 0.24 14.77
CA SER A 102 -14.73 -0.77 14.41
C SER A 102 -16.18 -0.31 14.50
N ASN A 103 -16.44 0.88 15.04
CA ASN A 103 -17.78 1.46 15.22
C ASN A 103 -18.19 2.28 13.99
#